data_AF-A0A349CSW6-F1
#
_entry.id   AF-A0A349CSW6-F1
#
_cell.length_a   1.000
_cell.length_b   1.000
_cell.length_c   1.000
_cell.angle_alpha   90.00
_cell.angle_beta   90.00
_cell.angle_gamma   90.00
#
_symmetry.space_group_name_H-M   'P 1'
#
loop_
_entity.id
_entity.type
_entity.pdbx_description
1 polymer ?
#
loop_
_entity_poly.entity_id
_entity_poly.type
_entity_poly.pdbx_seq_one_letter_code
_entity_poly.pdbx_strand_id
1 'polypeptide(L)' 'MSSDERRAEILLAAHAVFGARGYEGATTDEVARAAGVSQPYVVRLFGTKESLFLAVLHDALD' A
#
# COMPACT_ATOMS: atom_id res chain seq x y z
N MET A 1 -1.99 14.47 11.59
CA MET A 1 -2.13 13.02 11.42
C MET A 1 -0.89 12.33 11.91
N SER A 2 -1.03 11.24 12.65
CA SER A 2 0.10 10.43 13.12
C SER A 2 0.72 9.63 11.98
N SER A 3 1.93 9.12 12.18
CA SER A 3 2.56 8.20 11.22
C SER A 3 1.73 6.92 11.02
N ASP A 4 1.00 6.50 12.04
CA ASP A 4 0.18 5.28 12.03
C ASP A 4 -1.09 5.48 11.22
N GLU A 5 -1.76 6.64 11.37
CA GLU A 5 -2.92 7.00 10.53
C GLU A 5 -2.53 7.01 9.05
N ARG A 6 -1.36 7.59 8.73
CA ARG A 6 -0.91 7.66 7.33
C ARG A 6 -0.52 6.27 6.78
N ARG A 7 0.02 5.40 7.63
CA ARG A 7 0.29 4.01 7.28
C ARG A 7 -1.01 3.27 6.95
N ALA A 8 -2.05 3.44 7.77
CA ALA A 8 -3.35 2.81 7.55
C ALA A 8 -4.02 3.29 6.25
N GLU A 9 -3.97 4.59 5.93
CA GLU A 9 -4.52 5.13 4.67
C GLU A 9 -3.84 4.53 3.43
N ILE A 10 -2.51 4.39 3.46
CA ILE A 10 -1.77 3.78 2.36
C ILE A 10 -2.12 2.29 2.25
N LEU A 11 -2.31 1.61 3.37
CA LEU A 11 -2.70 0.19 3.38
C LEU A 11 -4.09 -0.01 2.77
N LEU A 12 -5.06 0.84 3.12
CA LEU A 12 -6.40 0.85 2.53
C LEU A 12 -6.37 1.09 1.01
N ALA A 13 -5.54 2.04 0.53
CA ALA A 13 -5.35 2.25 -0.89
C ALA A 13 -4.69 1.04 -1.58
N ALA A 14 -3.75 0.39 -0.89
CA ALA A 14 -3.08 -0.80 -1.39
C ALA A 14 -4.05 -1.98 -1.56
N HIS A 15 -4.99 -2.20 -0.62
CA HIS A 15 -6.08 -3.17 -0.76
C HIS A 15 -6.82 -2.99 -2.08
N ALA A 16 -7.25 -1.76 -2.38
CA ALA A 16 -8.00 -1.48 -3.60
C ALA A 16 -7.18 -1.75 -4.87
N VAL A 17 -5.91 -1.32 -4.89
CA VAL A 17 -5.04 -1.49 -6.07
C VAL A 17 -4.69 -2.96 -6.30
N PHE A 18 -4.26 -3.69 -5.27
CA PHE A 18 -3.94 -5.11 -5.40
C PHE A 18 -5.18 -5.96 -5.66
N GLY A 19 -6.31 -5.65 -5.04
CA GLY A 19 -7.57 -6.35 -5.30
C GLY A 19 -8.05 -6.21 -6.74
N ALA A 20 -7.85 -5.04 -7.36
CA ALA A 20 -8.26 -4.81 -8.74
C ALA A 20 -7.29 -5.35 -9.80
N ARG A 21 -5.98 -5.44 -9.48
CA ARG A 21 -4.93 -5.73 -10.48
C ARG A 21 -4.11 -6.98 -10.22
N GLY A 22 -4.30 -7.60 -9.05
CA GLY A 22 -3.41 -8.65 -8.55
C GLY A 22 -2.02 -8.13 -8.20
N TYR A 23 -1.18 -9.01 -7.67
CA TYR A 23 0.19 -8.67 -7.27
C TYR A 23 1.03 -8.18 -8.45
N GLU A 24 1.04 -8.92 -9.57
CA GLU A 24 1.88 -8.59 -10.73
C GLU A 24 1.47 -7.30 -11.42
N GLY A 25 0.17 -7.05 -11.56
CA GLY A 25 -0.37 -5.88 -12.27
C GLY A 25 -0.35 -4.58 -11.47
N ALA A 26 -0.16 -4.65 -10.15
CA ALA A 26 -0.08 -3.48 -9.28
C ALA A 26 1.35 -2.94 -9.15
N THR A 27 1.47 -1.62 -8.96
CA THR A 27 2.74 -0.97 -8.61
C THR A 27 2.64 -0.09 -7.37
N THR A 28 3.77 0.18 -6.72
CA THR A 28 3.82 1.10 -5.56
C THR A 28 3.50 2.53 -5.93
N ASP A 29 3.69 2.93 -7.19
CA ASP A 29 3.30 4.25 -7.69
C ASP A 29 1.78 4.40 -7.78
N GLU A 30 1.09 3.35 -8.23
CA GLU A 30 -0.37 3.35 -8.29
C GLU A 30 -1.01 3.42 -6.92
N VAL A 31 -0.46 2.70 -5.94
CA VAL A 31 -0.86 2.80 -4.52
C VAL A 31 -0.63 4.21 -4.01
N ALA A 32 0.53 4.80 -4.30
CA ALA A 32 0.87 6.15 -3.86
C ALA A 32 -0.13 7.18 -4.41
N ARG A 33 -0.44 7.09 -5.70
CA ARG A 33 -1.46 7.93 -6.35
C ARG A 33 -2.83 7.74 -5.72
N ALA A 34 -3.24 6.51 -5.44
CA ALA A 34 -4.52 6.22 -4.80
C ALA A 34 -4.59 6.77 -3.37
N ALA A 35 -3.48 6.77 -2.63
CA ALA A 35 -3.37 7.31 -1.28
C ALA A 35 -3.04 8.82 -1.22
N GLY A 36 -2.90 9.50 -2.37
CA GLY A 36 -2.51 10.92 -2.41
C GLY A 36 -1.14 11.20 -1.77
N VAL A 37 -0.18 10.30 -1.95
CA VAL A 37 1.22 10.42 -1.48
C VAL A 37 2.20 10.29 -2.63
N SER A 38 3.47 10.60 -2.37
CA SER A 38 4.56 10.24 -3.27
C SER A 38 4.94 8.77 -3.14
N GLN A 39 5.33 8.13 -4.26
CA GLN A 39 5.82 6.76 -4.26
C GLN A 39 7.01 6.53 -3.29
N PRO A 40 8.03 7.42 -3.21
CA PRO A 40 9.10 7.26 -2.23
C PRO A 40 8.61 7.22 -0.79
N TYR A 41 7.48 7.87 -0.47
CA TYR A 41 6.92 7.80 0.88
C TYR A 41 6.30 6.43 1.19
N VAL A 42 5.62 5.80 0.21
CA VAL A 42 5.14 4.42 0.33
C VAL A 42 6.31 3.46 0.55
N VAL A 43 7.36 3.58 -0.26
CA VAL A 43 8.60 2.78 -0.13
C VAL A 43 9.27 3.00 1.22
N ARG A 44 9.28 4.23 1.75
CA ARG A 44 9.82 4.50 3.10
C ARG A 44 9.05 3.78 4.20
N LEU A 45 7.72 3.70 4.11
CA LEU A 45 6.89 3.09 5.14
C LEU A 45 6.82 1.56 5.03
N PHE A 46 6.81 1.02 3.82
CA PHE A 46 6.56 -0.41 3.59
C PHE A 46 7.75 -1.17 3.02
N GLY A 47 8.82 -0.48 2.61
CA GLY A 47 9.96 -1.10 1.94
C GLY A 47 9.61 -1.40 0.48
N THR A 48 9.34 -2.68 0.19
CA THR A 48 9.16 -3.16 -1.19
C THR A 48 7.68 -3.35 -1.56
N LYS A 49 7.39 -3.59 -2.85
CA LYS A 49 6.06 -4.00 -3.31
C LYS A 49 5.61 -5.29 -2.61
N GLU A 50 6.53 -6.24 -2.45
CA GLU A 50 6.28 -7.52 -1.76
C GLU A 50 5.89 -7.29 -0.30
N SER A 51 6.67 -6.49 0.44
CA SER A 51 6.37 -6.19 1.84
C SER A 51 5.05 -5.43 2.02
N LEU A 52 4.72 -4.51 1.12
CA LEU A 52 3.40 -3.87 1.11
C LEU A 52 2.28 -4.87 0.83
N PHE A 53 2.46 -5.77 -0.14
CA PHE A 53 1.46 -6.79 -0.45
C PHE A 53 1.24 -7.77 0.69
N LEU A 54 2.32 -8.21 1.35
CA LEU A 54 2.22 -9.06 2.55
C LEU A 54 1.49 -8.34 3.70
N ALA A 55 1.72 -7.05 3.89
CA ALA A 55 0.98 -6.26 4.86
C ALA A 55 -0.52 -6.20 4.55
N VAL A 56 -0.89 -6.07 3.27
CA VAL A 56 -2.29 -6.11 2.81
C VAL A 56 -2.91 -7.47 3.10
N LEU A 57 -2.19 -8.57 2.82
CA LEU A 57 -2.68 -9.91 3.11
C LEU A 57 -2.86 -10.16 4.60
N HIS A 58 -1.91 -9.72 5.43
CA HIS A 58 -2.01 -9.84 6.88
C HIS A 58 -3.24 -9.10 7.41
N ASP A 59 -3.41 -7.83 7.01
CA ASP A 59 -4.54 -6.99 7.41
C ASP A 59 -5.90 -7.49 6.91
N ALA A 60 -5.94 -8.18 5.75
CA ALA A 60 -7.18 -8.78 5.22
C ALA A 60 -7.60 -10.07 5.94
N LEU A 61 -6.67 -10.73 6.63
CA LEU A 61 -6.86 -12.07 7.20
C LEU A 61 -7.01 -12.07 8.73
N ASP A 62 -6.75 -10.94 9.38
CA ASP A 62 -7.01 -10.71 10.80
C ASP A 62 -8.48 -10.28 11.05
#